data_AF-A0A5J5QQG2-F1
#
_entry.id   AF-A0A5J5QQG2-F1
#
_cell.length_a   1.000
_cell.length_b   1.000
_cell.length_c   1.000
_cell.angle_alpha   90.00
_cell.angle_beta   90.00
_cell.angle_gamma   90.00
#
_symmetry.space_group_name_H-M   'P 1'
#
loop_
_entity.id
_entity.type
_entity.pdbx_description
1 polymer ?
#
loop_
_entity_poly.entity_id
_entity_poly.type
_entity_poly.pdbx_seq_one_letter_code
_entity_poly.pdbx_strand_id
1 'polypeptide(L)'
;LLARQRKEELQRVKEQLRQINVALRRQAKIESYAPSLSYVPIGGRISENENRKNFLRNQELEKAFLEFKTALELAKSLKDPIEEKKAARGLGTSLKRQGKYQEAIKYHSMVLVISDREGEDSGNTEAYGAIADYYTELGDLEKAGILYDKYIARLETDLRKLHNPPTIDNLLTFPFLPF
;
A
#
# COMPACT_ATOMS: atom_id res chain seq x y z
N LEU A 1 -16.07 -35.40 2.52
CA LEU A 1 -15.53 -34.88 3.80
C LEU A 1 -14.44 -33.83 3.58
N LEU A 2 -13.38 -34.13 2.83
CA LEU A 2 -12.25 -33.21 2.56
C LEU A 2 -12.64 -31.85 1.95
N ALA A 3 -13.56 -31.82 0.98
CA ALA A 3 -13.97 -30.57 0.32
C ALA A 3 -14.69 -29.60 1.28
N ARG A 4 -15.43 -30.14 2.25
CA ARG A 4 -16.12 -29.35 3.29
C ARG A 4 -15.12 -28.77 4.29
N GLN A 5 -14.12 -29.56 4.70
CA GLN A 5 -13.03 -29.10 5.56
C GLN A 5 -12.22 -27.98 4.89
N ARG A 6 -11.82 -28.14 3.62
CA ARG A 6 -11.12 -27.08 2.87
C ARG A 6 -11.93 -25.80 2.78
N LYS A 7 -13.25 -25.90 2.61
CA LYS A 7 -14.15 -24.74 2.59
C LYS A 7 -14.23 -24.06 3.97
N GLU A 8 -14.29 -24.83 5.05
CA GLU A 8 -14.30 -24.31 6.42
C GLU A 8 -12.97 -23.65 6.79
N GLU A 9 -11.83 -24.24 6.41
CA GLU A 9 -10.50 -23.65 6.57
C GLU A 9 -10.38 -22.33 5.79
N LEU A 10 -10.80 -22.32 4.52
CA LEU A 10 -10.81 -21.12 3.69
C LEU A 10 -11.62 -19.98 4.33
N GLN A 11 -12.78 -20.31 4.91
CA GLN A 11 -13.62 -19.32 5.60
C GLN A 11 -12.93 -18.78 6.86
N ARG A 12 -12.26 -19.63 7.64
CA ARG A 12 -11.47 -19.17 8.80
C ARG A 12 -10.35 -18.23 8.39
N VAL A 13 -9.57 -18.59 7.37
CA VAL A 13 -8.45 -17.77 6.86
C VAL A 13 -8.96 -16.43 6.33
N LYS A 14 -10.08 -16.40 5.61
CA LYS A 14 -10.72 -15.15 5.16
C LYS A 14 -11.15 -14.26 6.31
N GLU A 15 -11.75 -14.83 7.35
CA GLU A 15 -12.19 -14.06 8.52
C GLU A 15 -10.99 -13.52 9.31
N GLN A 16 -9.92 -14.29 9.46
CA GLN A 16 -8.67 -13.82 10.06
C GLN A 16 -8.08 -12.63 9.29
N LEU A 17 -8.00 -12.72 7.96
CA LEU A 17 -7.52 -11.64 7.12
C LEU A 17 -8.37 -10.38 7.28
N ARG A 18 -9.71 -10.54 7.34
CA ARG A 18 -10.63 -9.42 7.58
C ARG A 18 -10.38 -8.76 8.94
N GLN A 19 -10.19 -9.54 9.99
CA GLN A 19 -9.93 -9.01 11.34
C GLN A 19 -8.61 -8.24 11.41
N ILE A 20 -7.56 -8.78 10.79
CA ILE A 20 -6.26 -8.10 10.70
C ILE A 20 -6.42 -6.77 9.95
N ASN A 21 -7.09 -6.76 8.80
CA ASN A 21 -7.35 -5.54 8.03
C ASN A 21 -8.15 -4.48 8.81
N VAL A 22 -9.11 -4.90 9.64
CA VAL A 22 -9.85 -3.98 10.50
C VAL A 22 -8.97 -3.40 11.61
N ALA A 23 -8.11 -4.23 12.23
CA ALA A 23 -7.16 -3.77 13.25
C ALA A 23 -6.16 -2.75 12.66
N LEU A 24 -5.62 -3.04 11.48
CA LEU A 24 -4.68 -2.18 10.76
C LEU A 24 -5.30 -0.82 10.42
N ARG A 25 -6.56 -0.78 9.98
CA ARG A 25 -7.30 0.48 9.72
C ARG A 25 -7.50 1.31 10.98
N ARG A 26 -7.74 0.67 12.13
CA ARG A 26 -7.89 1.37 13.42
C ARG A 26 -6.56 1.97 13.86
N GLN A 27 -5.47 1.23 13.74
CA GLN A 27 -4.12 1.71 14.08
C GLN A 27 -3.73 2.91 13.19
N ALA A 28 -3.92 2.82 11.87
CA ALA A 28 -3.60 3.91 10.94
C ALA A 28 -4.44 5.20 11.17
N LYS A 29 -5.70 5.07 11.61
CA LYS A 29 -6.57 6.22 11.89
C LYS A 29 -6.16 6.98 13.16
N ILE A 30 -5.64 6.28 14.17
CA ILE A 30 -5.16 6.89 15.41
C ILE A 30 -3.89 7.72 15.14
N GLU A 31 -3.02 7.29 14.23
CA GLU A 31 -1.82 8.05 13.87
C GLU A 31 -2.10 9.33 13.05
N SER A 32 -3.21 9.38 12.30
CA SER A 32 -3.61 10.57 11.52
C SER A 32 -4.23 11.67 12.37
N TYR A 33 -4.65 11.35 13.60
CA TYR A 33 -5.26 12.28 14.54
C TYR A 33 -4.26 12.52 15.67
N ALA A 34 -3.31 13.43 15.46
CA ALA A 34 -2.40 13.92 16.49
C ALA A 34 -2.86 15.31 17.01
N PRO A 35 -3.86 15.41 17.91
CA PRO A 35 -4.22 16.66 18.54
C PRO A 35 -3.33 16.87 19.76
N SER A 36 -2.15 17.47 19.60
CA SER A 36 -1.46 18.25 20.65
C SER A 36 -0.09 18.76 20.21
N LEU A 37 -0.08 19.64 19.20
CA LEU A 37 0.94 20.68 19.14
C LEU A 37 0.40 21.89 19.91
N SER A 38 0.36 21.77 21.24
CA SER A 38 0.17 22.92 22.12
C SER A 38 1.56 23.49 22.41
N TYR A 39 1.83 24.68 21.88
CA TYR A 39 3.05 25.44 22.14
C TYR A 39 3.16 25.72 23.64
N VAL A 40 4.18 25.18 24.30
CA VAL A 40 4.54 25.49 25.70
C VAL A 40 6.07 25.58 25.80
N PRO A 41 6.64 26.63 26.43
CA PRO A 41 8.04 27.03 26.23
C PRO A 41 9.08 26.17 26.97
N ILE A 42 10.32 26.41 26.54
CA ILE A 42 11.58 25.65 26.67
C ILE A 42 12.04 25.43 28.11
N GLY A 43 12.49 24.19 28.41
CA GLY A 43 13.39 23.90 29.55
C GLY A 43 13.22 22.50 30.17
N GLY A 44 13.95 21.49 29.66
CA GLY A 44 14.34 20.31 30.45
C GLY A 44 13.50 19.03 30.38
N ARG A 45 12.22 19.05 29.98
CA ARG A 45 11.35 17.83 29.93
C ARG A 45 11.09 17.23 28.55
N ILE A 46 11.64 17.85 27.50
CA ILE A 46 11.37 17.47 26.10
C ILE A 46 12.07 16.14 25.76
N SER A 47 13.26 15.88 26.32
CA SER A 47 14.03 14.65 26.02
C SER A 47 13.29 13.37 26.39
N GLU A 48 12.82 13.21 27.63
CA GLU A 48 12.21 11.96 28.07
C GLU A 48 10.83 11.69 27.44
N ASN A 49 10.03 12.74 27.23
CA ASN A 49 8.71 12.59 26.64
C ASN A 49 8.80 12.33 25.14
N GLU A 50 9.70 12.99 24.42
CA GLU A 50 9.98 12.68 23.01
C GLU A 50 10.65 11.31 22.86
N ASN A 51 11.56 10.91 23.74
CA ASN A 51 12.15 9.57 23.72
C ASN A 51 11.11 8.49 24.00
N ARG A 52 10.20 8.70 24.96
CA ARG A 52 9.11 7.75 25.25
C ARG A 52 8.11 7.67 24.09
N LYS A 53 7.73 8.81 23.50
CA LYS A 53 6.87 8.83 22.31
C LYS A 53 7.54 8.14 21.13
N ASN A 54 8.82 8.40 20.89
CA ASN A 54 9.59 7.76 19.83
C ASN A 54 9.71 6.25 20.07
N PHE A 55 9.94 5.81 21.31
CA PHE A 55 9.97 4.40 21.68
C PHE A 55 8.63 3.71 21.43
N LEU A 56 7.53 4.30 21.91
CA LEU A 56 6.18 3.77 21.71
C LEU A 56 5.81 3.72 20.23
N ARG A 57 6.11 4.79 19.48
CA ARG A 57 5.90 4.85 18.03
C ARG A 57 6.70 3.78 17.30
N ASN A 58 7.97 3.57 17.66
CA ASN A 58 8.78 2.52 17.04
C ASN A 58 8.22 1.12 17.33
N GLN A 59 7.78 0.88 18.56
CA GLN A 59 7.14 -0.38 18.95
C GLN A 59 5.82 -0.63 18.19
N GLU A 60 5.02 0.42 17.99
CA GLU A 60 3.79 0.37 17.19
C GLU A 60 4.08 0.08 15.71
N LEU A 61 5.13 0.67 15.16
CA LEU A 61 5.55 0.44 13.77
C LEU A 61 6.06 -0.99 13.53
N GLU A 62 6.79 -1.57 14.48
CA GLU A 62 7.23 -2.96 14.41
C GLU A 62 6.04 -3.92 14.50
N LYS A 63 5.08 -3.64 15.38
CA LYS A 63 3.86 -4.43 15.48
C LYS A 63 3.03 -4.36 14.20
N ALA A 64 2.83 -3.16 13.65
CA ALA A 64 2.12 -2.95 12.40
C ALA A 64 2.82 -3.70 11.25
N PHE A 65 4.15 -3.67 11.18
CA PHE A 65 4.91 -4.44 10.20
C PHE A 65 4.63 -5.95 10.31
N LEU A 66 4.62 -6.51 11.52
CA LEU A 66 4.32 -7.93 11.73
C LEU A 66 2.86 -8.28 11.34
N GLU A 67 1.91 -7.43 11.68
CA GLU A 67 0.49 -7.59 11.31
C GLU A 67 0.31 -7.54 9.79
N PHE A 68 0.94 -6.60 9.08
CA PHE A 68 0.88 -6.56 7.61
C PHE A 68 1.61 -7.76 6.98
N LYS A 69 2.67 -8.28 7.59
CA LYS A 69 3.38 -9.45 7.07
C LYS A 69 2.51 -10.70 7.14
N THR A 70 1.82 -10.90 8.26
CA THR A 70 0.85 -12.01 8.40
C THR A 70 -0.34 -11.83 7.44
N ALA A 71 -0.85 -10.61 7.29
CA ALA A 71 -1.89 -10.31 6.29
C ALA A 71 -1.44 -10.67 4.86
N LEU A 72 -0.18 -10.36 4.50
CA LEU A 72 0.36 -10.67 3.17
C LEU A 72 0.47 -12.18 2.93
N GLU A 73 0.96 -12.94 3.91
CA GLU A 73 1.05 -14.40 3.82
C GLU A 73 -0.33 -15.03 3.67
N LEU A 74 -1.32 -14.55 4.43
CA LEU A 74 -2.70 -14.99 4.33
C LEU A 74 -3.29 -14.63 2.95
N ALA A 75 -3.12 -13.39 2.48
CA ALA A 75 -3.62 -12.97 1.18
C ALA A 75 -3.03 -13.81 0.03
N LYS A 76 -1.73 -14.13 0.08
CA LYS A 76 -1.08 -15.06 -0.86
C LYS A 76 -1.67 -16.46 -0.81
N SER A 77 -1.94 -16.98 0.39
CA SER A 77 -2.57 -18.30 0.55
C SER A 77 -3.99 -18.36 -0.03
N LEU A 78 -4.70 -17.22 0.03
CA LEU A 78 -6.04 -17.05 -0.51
C LEU A 78 -6.04 -16.71 -2.00
N LYS A 79 -4.87 -16.39 -2.58
CA LYS A 79 -4.70 -15.84 -3.93
C LYS A 79 -5.57 -14.60 -4.14
N ASP A 80 -5.60 -13.72 -3.15
CA ASP A 80 -6.36 -12.47 -3.18
C ASP A 80 -5.42 -11.31 -3.54
N PRO A 81 -5.33 -10.91 -4.82
CA PRO A 81 -4.39 -9.89 -5.26
C PRO A 81 -4.69 -8.50 -4.67
N ILE A 82 -5.96 -8.22 -4.36
CA ILE A 82 -6.37 -6.94 -3.78
C ILE A 82 -5.80 -6.81 -2.37
N GLU A 83 -5.95 -7.86 -1.57
CA GLU A 83 -5.42 -7.90 -0.21
C GLU A 83 -3.90 -8.04 -0.17
N GLU A 84 -3.28 -8.74 -1.14
CA GLU A 84 -1.83 -8.75 -1.32
C GLU A 84 -1.29 -7.33 -1.55
N LYS A 85 -1.89 -6.56 -2.47
CA LYS A 85 -1.49 -5.16 -2.73
C LYS A 85 -1.62 -4.27 -1.50
N LYS A 86 -2.72 -4.40 -0.74
CA LYS A 86 -2.94 -3.62 0.48
C LYS A 86 -1.90 -3.93 1.55
N ALA A 87 -1.66 -5.21 1.82
CA ALA A 87 -0.67 -5.63 2.81
C ALA A 87 0.75 -5.18 2.42
N ALA A 88 1.11 -5.29 1.14
CA ALA A 88 2.39 -4.82 0.61
C ALA A 88 2.59 -3.31 0.80
N ARG A 89 1.58 -2.50 0.47
CA ARG A 89 1.62 -1.04 0.70
C ARG A 89 1.79 -0.70 2.18
N GLY A 90 1.11 -1.45 3.06
CA GLY A 90 1.26 -1.33 4.51
C GLY A 90 2.70 -1.59 4.97
N LEU A 91 3.30 -2.70 4.52
CA LEU A 91 4.70 -3.04 4.82
C LEU A 91 5.68 -1.97 4.34
N GLY A 92 5.51 -1.50 3.10
CA GLY A 92 6.33 -0.42 2.55
C GLY A 92 6.24 0.88 3.36
N THR A 93 5.03 1.26 3.76
CA THR A 93 4.80 2.45 4.59
C THR A 93 5.43 2.31 5.98
N SER A 94 5.29 1.14 6.63
CA SER A 94 5.91 0.87 7.93
C SER A 94 7.44 0.96 7.86
N LEU A 95 8.04 0.39 6.81
CA LEU A 95 9.49 0.43 6.60
C LEU A 95 9.99 1.84 6.28
N LYS A 96 9.25 2.63 5.49
CA LYS A 96 9.54 4.04 5.27
C LYS A 96 9.64 4.79 6.60
N ARG A 97 8.67 4.59 7.50
CA ARG A 97 8.66 5.25 8.81
C ARG A 97 9.80 4.83 9.73
N GLN A 98 10.39 3.66 9.48
CA GLN A 98 11.60 3.17 10.15
C GLN A 98 12.89 3.62 9.44
N GLY A 99 12.82 4.40 8.35
CA GLY A 99 13.98 4.81 7.54
C GLY A 99 14.57 3.69 6.65
N LYS A 100 13.90 2.54 6.56
CA LYS A 100 14.37 1.36 5.79
C LYS A 100 13.91 1.45 4.34
N TYR A 101 14.37 2.48 3.63
CA TYR A 101 13.90 2.80 2.28
C TYR A 101 14.14 1.68 1.26
N GLN A 102 15.29 1.00 1.30
CA GLN A 102 15.59 -0.11 0.39
C GLN A 102 14.61 -1.30 0.54
N GLU A 103 14.17 -1.59 1.76
CA GLU A 103 13.17 -2.64 2.00
C GLU A 103 11.78 -2.14 1.59
N ALA A 104 11.46 -0.88 1.84
CA ALA A 104 10.19 -0.27 1.44
C ALA A 104 9.99 -0.33 -0.09
N ILE A 105 11.05 -0.10 -0.86
CA ILE A 105 11.06 -0.23 -2.33
C ILE A 105 10.62 -1.63 -2.75
N LYS A 106 11.07 -2.70 -2.08
CA LYS A 106 10.69 -4.09 -2.44
C LYS A 106 9.19 -4.31 -2.33
N TYR A 107 8.56 -3.83 -1.26
CA TYR A 107 7.13 -4.02 -1.04
C TYR A 107 6.26 -3.14 -1.94
N HIS A 108 6.65 -1.89 -2.21
CA HIS A 108 5.95 -1.08 -3.20
C HIS A 108 6.15 -1.59 -4.63
N SER A 109 7.32 -2.15 -4.96
CA SER A 109 7.54 -2.81 -6.26
C SER A 109 6.68 -4.06 -6.40
N MET A 110 6.43 -4.79 -5.32
CA MET A 110 5.52 -5.94 -5.32
C MET A 110 4.09 -5.52 -5.71
N VAL A 111 3.62 -4.33 -5.31
CA VAL A 111 2.32 -3.80 -5.74
C VAL A 111 2.26 -3.67 -7.27
N LEU A 112 3.32 -3.13 -7.88
CA LEU A 112 3.40 -2.98 -9.34
C LEU A 112 3.39 -4.33 -10.05
N VAL A 113 4.13 -5.32 -9.53
CA VAL A 113 4.18 -6.69 -10.09
C VAL A 113 2.81 -7.37 -10.01
N ILE A 114 2.10 -7.22 -8.89
CA ILE A 114 0.76 -7.80 -8.74
C ILE A 114 -0.21 -7.13 -9.72
N SER A 115 -0.18 -5.81 -9.82
CA SER A 115 -1.03 -5.08 -10.76
C SER A 115 -0.78 -5.45 -12.22
N ASP A 116 0.48 -5.64 -12.61
CA ASP A 116 0.84 -6.12 -13.96
C ASP A 116 0.29 -7.53 -14.21
N ARG A 117 0.42 -8.44 -13.24
CA ARG A 117 -0.12 -9.81 -13.30
C ARG A 117 -1.64 -9.85 -13.45
N GLU A 118 -2.37 -9.00 -12.73
CA GLU A 118 -3.83 -8.97 -12.77
C GLU A 118 -4.40 -8.09 -13.90
N GLY A 119 -3.54 -7.40 -14.66
CA GLY A 119 -3.98 -6.41 -15.66
C GLY A 119 -4.75 -5.23 -15.05
N GLU A 120 -4.56 -4.97 -13.75
CA GLU A 120 -5.29 -3.95 -13.01
C GLU A 120 -4.39 -2.75 -12.73
N ASP A 121 -4.72 -1.61 -13.32
CA ASP A 121 -3.93 -0.39 -13.19
C ASP A 121 -4.07 0.30 -11.80
N SER A 122 -4.96 -0.20 -10.94
CA SER A 122 -5.33 0.46 -9.68
C SER A 122 -4.18 0.43 -8.65
N GLY A 123 -3.83 1.60 -8.11
CA GLY A 123 -2.86 1.74 -7.02
C GLY A 123 -1.38 1.75 -7.43
N ASN A 124 -1.08 1.67 -8.73
CA ASN A 124 0.29 1.76 -9.25
C ASN A 124 0.84 3.18 -9.23
N THR A 125 -0.02 4.18 -9.46
CA THR A 125 0.37 5.60 -9.45
C THR A 125 0.96 5.96 -8.08
N GLU A 126 0.26 5.61 -6.99
CA GLU A 126 0.79 5.77 -5.62
C GLU A 126 2.10 4.99 -5.38
N ALA A 127 2.26 3.81 -5.97
CA ALA A 127 3.47 3.00 -5.80
C ALA A 127 4.67 3.61 -6.53
N TYR A 128 4.51 4.15 -7.75
CA TYR A 128 5.58 4.85 -8.46
C TYR A 128 6.06 6.08 -7.69
N GLY A 129 5.13 6.92 -7.20
CA GLY A 129 5.48 8.08 -6.38
C GLY A 129 6.21 7.70 -5.10
N ALA A 130 5.73 6.69 -4.38
CA ALA A 130 6.37 6.21 -3.15
C ALA A 130 7.80 5.69 -3.39
N ILE A 131 8.03 4.90 -4.46
CA ILE A 131 9.37 4.39 -4.77
C ILE A 131 10.30 5.54 -5.19
N ALA A 132 9.79 6.52 -5.94
CA ALA A 132 10.56 7.70 -6.33
C ALA A 132 11.03 8.49 -5.09
N ASP A 133 10.12 8.74 -4.14
CA ASP A 133 10.46 9.38 -2.86
C ASP A 133 11.58 8.62 -2.13
N TYR A 134 11.53 7.28 -2.12
CA TYR A 134 12.55 6.47 -1.45
C TYR A 134 13.91 6.56 -2.13
N TYR A 135 13.96 6.64 -3.45
CA TYR A 135 15.23 6.85 -4.16
C TYR A 135 15.78 8.27 -3.93
N THR A 136 14.91 9.28 -3.82
CA THR A 136 15.30 10.63 -3.41
C THR A 136 15.97 10.62 -2.03
N GLU A 137 15.35 9.95 -1.05
CA GLU A 137 15.90 9.81 0.31
C GLU A 137 17.22 9.03 0.36
N LEU A 138 17.42 8.10 -0.59
CA LEU A 138 18.67 7.34 -0.75
C LEU A 138 19.74 8.09 -1.56
N GLY A 139 19.42 9.26 -2.12
CA GLY A 139 20.32 10.08 -2.94
C GLY A 139 20.47 9.62 -4.39
N ASP A 140 19.71 8.62 -4.84
CA ASP A 140 19.73 8.13 -6.23
C ASP A 140 18.72 8.92 -7.07
N LEU A 141 19.08 10.17 -7.36
CA LEU A 141 18.20 11.13 -8.04
C LEU A 141 17.88 10.73 -9.49
N GLU A 142 18.77 9.98 -10.14
CA GLU A 142 18.54 9.49 -11.51
C GLU A 142 17.37 8.50 -11.53
N LYS A 143 17.39 7.48 -10.65
CA LYS A 143 16.27 6.54 -10.55
C LYS A 143 14.99 7.21 -10.06
N ALA A 144 15.10 8.16 -9.13
CA ALA A 144 13.96 8.93 -8.66
C ALA A 144 13.28 9.68 -9.82
N GLY A 145 14.06 10.39 -10.65
CA GLY A 145 13.56 11.12 -11.82
C GLY A 145 12.79 10.22 -12.79
N ILE A 146 13.37 9.07 -13.17
CA ILE A 146 12.72 8.10 -14.06
C ILE A 146 11.37 7.62 -13.49
N LEU A 147 11.28 7.43 -12.18
CA LEU A 147 10.05 6.99 -11.52
C LEU A 147 9.02 8.12 -11.38
N TYR A 148 9.46 9.37 -11.16
CA TYR A 148 8.56 10.53 -11.18
C TYR A 148 7.98 10.76 -12.57
N ASP A 149 8.75 10.58 -13.64
CA ASP A 149 8.24 10.68 -15.01
C ASP A 149 7.14 9.65 -15.26
N LYS A 150 7.33 8.40 -14.81
CA LYS A 150 6.30 7.35 -14.88
C LYS A 150 5.08 7.68 -14.04
N TYR A 151 5.27 8.25 -12.85
CA TYR A 151 4.19 8.70 -11.98
C TYR A 151 3.34 9.78 -12.66
N ILE A 152 3.96 10.80 -13.23
CA ILE A 152 3.28 11.91 -13.91
C ILE A 152 2.52 11.43 -15.15
N ALA A 153 3.17 10.68 -16.05
CA ALA A 153 2.54 10.15 -17.26
C ALA A 153 1.29 9.32 -16.95
N ARG A 154 1.30 8.63 -15.81
CA ARG A 154 0.18 7.82 -15.37
C ARG A 154 -0.94 8.63 -14.74
N LEU A 155 -0.63 9.63 -13.93
CA LEU A 155 -1.61 10.60 -13.45
C LEU A 155 -2.35 11.27 -14.61
N GLU A 156 -1.63 11.68 -15.65
CA GLU A 156 -2.22 12.26 -16.85
C GLU A 156 -3.17 11.28 -17.56
N THR A 157 -2.77 10.01 -17.64
CA THR A 157 -3.61 8.95 -18.21
C THR A 157 -4.89 8.73 -17.39
N ASP A 158 -4.78 8.70 -16.06
CA ASP A 158 -5.92 8.53 -15.16
C ASP A 158 -6.86 9.75 -15.22
N LEU A 159 -6.32 10.96 -15.26
CA LEU A 159 -7.09 12.21 -15.44
C LEU A 159 -7.80 12.27 -16.79
N ARG A 160 -7.17 11.76 -17.86
CA ARG A 160 -7.78 11.67 -19.20
C ARG A 160 -8.95 10.69 -19.22
N LYS A 161 -8.84 9.53 -18.56
CA LYS A 161 -9.94 8.56 -18.42
C LYS A 161 -11.14 9.16 -17.66
N LEU A 162 -10.88 10.03 -16.67
CA LEU A 162 -11.92 10.74 -15.92
C LEU A 162 -12.62 11.82 -16.76
N HIS A 163 -11.86 12.58 -17.57
CA HIS A 163 -12.42 13.63 -18.42
C HIS A 163 -13.07 13.12 -19.71
N ASN A 164 -12.66 11.95 -20.20
CA ASN A 164 -13.19 11.34 -21.41
C ASN A 164 -13.43 9.84 -21.15
N PRO A 165 -14.52 9.49 -20.43
CA PRO A 165 -14.82 8.09 -20.14
C PRO A 165 -15.02 7.34 -21.46
N PRO A 166 -14.54 6.09 -21.59
CA PRO A 166 -14.75 5.32 -22.81
C PRO A 166 -16.26 5.18 -23.05
N THR A 167 -16.75 5.83 -24.11
CA THR A 167 -18.12 5.66 -24.60
C THR A 167 -18.29 4.23 -25.13
N ILE A 168 -19.47 3.66 -24.87
CA ILE A 168 -19.84 2.26 -25.21
C ILE A 168 -19.78 2.01 -26.74
N ASP A 169 -19.74 3.07 -27.54
CA ASP A 169 -19.77 3.03 -29.01
C ASP A 169 -18.55 2.36 -29.66
N ASN A 170 -17.42 2.22 -28.96
CA ASN A 170 -16.23 1.55 -29.50
C ASN A 170 -16.24 0.01 -29.38
N LEU A 171 -17.30 -0.61 -28.83
CA LEU A 171 -17.43 -2.06 -28.67
C LEU A 171 -18.39 -2.73 -29.67
N LEU A 172 -19.03 -1.98 -30.58
CA LEU A 172 -20.04 -2.52 -31.52
C LEU A 172 -19.66 -2.44 -32.99
N THR A 173 -18.38 -2.32 -33.35
CA THR A 173 -17.92 -2.61 -34.72
C THR A 173 -17.68 -4.11 -34.90
N PHE A 174 -18.75 -4.89 -34.81
CA PHE A 174 -18.78 -6.22 -35.43
C PHE A 174 -18.82 -6.01 -36.95
N PRO A 175 -17.86 -6.56 -37.73
CA PRO A 175 -17.99 -6.54 -39.17
C PRO A 175 -19.18 -7.44 -39.54
N PHE A 176 -20.19 -6.84 -40.17
CA PHE A 176 -21.23 -7.58 -40.88
C PHE A 176 -20.55 -8.50 -41.90
N LEU A 177 -20.62 -9.82 -41.67
CA LEU A 177 -20.33 -10.80 -42.72
C LEU A 177 -21.53 -10.83 -43.68
N PRO A 178 -21.35 -10.61 -44.99
CA PRO A 178 -22.42 -10.82 -45.95
C PRO A 178 -22.67 -12.32 -46.18
N PHE A 179 -23.94 -12.60 -46.51
CA PHE A 179 -24.65 -13.88 -46.63
C PHE A 179 -23.93 -15.03 -47.32
#